data_AF-G2YDQ2-F1
#
_entry.id   AF-G2YDQ2-F1
#
_cell.length_a   1.000
_cell.length_b   1.000
_cell.length_c   1.000
_cell.angle_alpha   90.00
_cell.angle_beta   90.00
_cell.angle_gamma   90.00
#
_symmetry.space_group_name_H-M   'P 1'
#
loop_
_entity.id
_entity.type
_entity.pdbx_description
1 polymer ?
#
loop_
_entity_poly.entity_id
_entity_poly.type
_entity_poly.pdbx_seq_one_letter_code
_entity_poly.pdbx_strand_id
1 'polypeptide(L)'
;MLEDKTWALINIDAPSWYINNTFRAVFDSRSSYDSIATCSPLELAPNLHQVLTSSHPPNIDFLQSLPKPVGRVWGVYVIVIKKIHCKPKIYIGSGTDAVYGVKHRLKSYENMEHRVLPRFVRQGYQDGYRLAHSGLLCWTPLPSAGLVPRVRARILALESIFTCLFHAKFKMITDEYYEHLLLWECDTVSWEPSCTHLPIKEKLVGDFKLTEEELEIIVAKQVQRRADRSKRHRETVRNKDIDAYLARDRIMKNAWAAKNRDKVNQTAAKVRGNALSSNRFSCDVCQMSLQSQIALDKHLLTQSHADSVAGIEKPEMSQYSINRKTIRANAKASGEHSCNTCNKSFDTNWALNRHNATPSHKKKLESV
;
A
#
# COMPACT_ATOMS: atom_id res chain seq x y z
N MET A 1 28.23 4.73 10.50
CA MET A 1 28.94 4.25 9.28
C MET A 1 28.27 4.70 7.98
N LEU A 2 27.04 4.28 7.65
CA LEU A 2 26.40 4.67 6.38
C LEU A 2 26.19 6.19 6.26
N GLU A 3 25.64 6.82 7.30
CA GLU A 3 25.46 8.27 7.37
C GLU A 3 26.81 8.99 7.25
N ASP A 4 27.86 8.48 7.89
CA ASP A 4 29.21 9.06 7.82
C ASP A 4 29.80 8.99 6.42
N LYS A 5 29.64 7.86 5.72
CA LYS A 5 30.06 7.71 4.32
C LYS A 5 29.22 8.59 3.39
N THR A 6 27.94 8.78 3.69
CA THR A 6 27.06 9.69 2.93
C THR A 6 27.52 11.13 3.09
N TRP A 7 27.80 11.55 4.33
CA TRP A 7 28.37 12.86 4.66
C TRP A 7 29.72 13.07 3.98
N ALA A 8 30.61 12.08 4.04
CA ALA A 8 31.90 12.11 3.37
C ALA A 8 31.74 12.27 1.86
N LEU A 9 30.81 11.54 1.23
CA LEU A 9 30.53 11.65 -0.21
C LEU A 9 30.08 13.06 -0.63
N ILE A 10 29.24 13.72 0.18
CA ILE A 10 28.77 15.08 -0.10
C ILE A 10 29.92 16.10 0.00
N ASN A 11 30.89 15.83 0.87
CA ASN A 11 31.99 16.72 1.21
C ASN A 11 33.36 16.27 0.67
N ILE A 12 33.38 15.37 -0.31
CA ILE A 12 34.63 14.97 -0.96
C ILE A 12 35.36 16.18 -1.54
N ASP A 13 36.68 16.05 -1.56
CA ASP A 13 37.55 16.98 -2.27
C ASP A 13 37.46 16.69 -3.77
N ALA A 14 36.54 17.38 -4.43
CA ALA A 14 36.29 17.28 -5.85
C ALA A 14 35.99 18.68 -6.42
N PRO A 15 36.23 18.91 -7.72
CA PRO A 15 35.94 20.19 -8.35
C PRO A 15 34.50 20.66 -8.13
N SER A 16 34.29 21.98 -8.11
CA SER A 16 32.98 22.60 -7.81
C SER A 16 31.85 22.20 -8.77
N TRP A 17 32.18 21.72 -9.97
CA TRP A 17 31.21 21.21 -10.94
C TRP A 17 30.81 19.75 -10.70
N TYR A 18 31.55 19.01 -9.85
CA TYR A 18 31.34 17.58 -9.64
C TYR A 18 30.09 17.30 -8.79
N ILE A 19 29.92 18.04 -7.69
CA ILE A 19 28.75 17.96 -6.82
C ILE A 19 27.88 19.18 -7.05
N ASN A 20 26.58 18.97 -7.16
CA ASN A 20 25.67 20.10 -7.24
C ASN A 20 25.75 20.95 -5.96
N ASN A 21 26.09 22.22 -6.09
CA ASN A 21 26.30 23.14 -4.98
C ASN A 21 25.11 23.25 -4.00
N THR A 22 23.89 22.93 -4.43
CA THR A 22 22.74 22.90 -3.50
C THR A 22 22.90 21.81 -2.44
N PHE A 23 23.57 20.68 -2.71
CA PHE A 23 23.87 19.70 -1.66
C PHE A 23 24.79 20.29 -0.59
N ARG A 24 25.87 20.97 -1.00
CA ARG A 24 26.79 21.64 -0.06
C ARG A 24 26.12 22.77 0.71
N ALA A 25 25.16 23.47 0.10
CA ALA A 25 24.39 24.51 0.77
C ALA A 25 23.37 23.95 1.79
N VAL A 26 22.73 22.81 1.47
CA VAL A 26 21.76 22.15 2.37
C VAL A 26 22.48 21.43 3.53
N PHE A 27 23.65 20.87 3.25
CA PHE A 27 24.48 20.09 4.16
C PHE A 27 25.80 20.83 4.41
N ASP A 28 25.70 22.09 4.84
CA ASP A 28 26.84 22.99 5.08
C ASP A 28 27.75 22.53 6.23
N SER A 29 27.21 21.73 7.14
CA SER A 29 27.83 21.31 8.38
C SER A 29 27.32 19.93 8.77
N ARG A 30 28.11 19.18 9.54
CA ARG A 30 27.69 17.84 9.96
C ARG A 30 26.42 17.91 10.82
N SER A 31 26.28 18.96 11.62
CA SER A 31 25.10 19.21 12.45
C SER A 31 23.84 19.47 11.61
N SER A 32 23.92 20.18 10.47
CA SER A 32 22.75 20.38 9.61
C SER A 32 22.30 19.08 8.95
N TYR A 33 23.24 18.23 8.53
CA TYR A 33 22.95 16.88 8.06
C TYR A 33 22.29 16.02 9.15
N ASP A 34 22.87 15.98 10.35
CA ASP A 34 22.38 15.15 11.46
C ASP A 34 21.01 15.62 11.97
N SER A 35 20.73 16.92 11.92
CA SER A 35 19.41 17.48 12.22
C SER A 35 18.34 16.93 11.25
N ILE A 36 18.61 16.96 9.95
CA ILE A 36 17.71 16.38 8.93
C ILE A 36 17.56 14.87 9.12
N ALA A 37 18.65 14.17 9.46
CA ALA A 37 18.63 12.74 9.72
C ALA A 37 17.75 12.39 10.94
N THR A 38 17.78 13.22 11.98
CA THR A 38 16.96 13.08 13.18
C THR A 38 15.47 13.26 12.87
N CYS A 39 15.12 14.25 12.04
CA CYS A 39 13.73 14.49 11.63
C CYS A 39 13.18 13.46 10.62
N SER A 40 14.05 12.62 10.03
CA SER A 40 13.68 11.59 9.06
C SER A 40 14.39 10.26 9.41
N PRO A 41 13.99 9.57 10.49
CA PRO A 41 14.69 8.38 10.94
C PRO A 41 14.77 7.34 9.82
N LEU A 42 15.96 6.76 9.63
CA LEU A 42 16.25 5.83 8.55
C LEU A 42 16.26 4.40 9.07
N GLU A 43 15.42 3.56 8.49
CA GLU A 43 15.43 2.11 8.67
C GLU A 43 16.23 1.45 7.55
N LEU A 44 17.09 0.50 7.91
CA LEU A 44 17.88 -0.28 6.96
C LEU A 44 17.23 -1.65 6.74
N ALA A 45 17.41 -2.20 5.54
CA ALA A 45 16.99 -3.56 5.26
C ALA A 45 17.66 -4.57 6.21
N PRO A 46 16.98 -5.69 6.54
CA PRO A 46 17.55 -6.74 7.37
C PRO A 46 18.91 -7.20 6.83
N ASN A 47 19.88 -7.38 7.72
CA ASN A 47 21.26 -7.79 7.44
C ASN A 47 22.09 -6.80 6.59
N LEU A 48 21.53 -5.68 6.14
CA LEU A 48 22.28 -4.70 5.35
C LEU A 48 23.46 -4.12 6.12
N HIS A 49 23.32 -3.88 7.43
CA HIS A 49 24.43 -3.41 8.25
C HIS A 49 25.62 -4.38 8.20
N GLN A 50 25.38 -5.69 8.35
CA GLN A 50 26.41 -6.72 8.30
C GLN A 50 27.10 -6.75 6.92
N VAL A 51 26.31 -6.64 5.85
CA VAL A 51 26.82 -6.56 4.48
C VAL A 51 27.74 -5.35 4.31
N LEU A 52 27.35 -4.17 4.81
CA LEU A 52 28.14 -2.95 4.66
C LEU A 52 29.42 -2.95 5.51
N THR A 53 29.53 -3.84 6.50
CA THR A 53 30.74 -4.05 7.31
C THR A 53 31.57 -5.25 6.86
N SER A 54 31.10 -6.02 5.89
CA SER A 54 31.77 -7.22 5.38
C SER A 54 32.95 -6.86 4.48
N SER A 55 34.04 -7.61 4.59
CA SER A 55 35.20 -7.52 3.70
C SER A 55 34.92 -8.04 2.28
N HIS A 56 33.85 -8.81 2.11
CA HIS A 56 33.45 -9.37 0.81
C HIS A 56 32.07 -8.86 0.39
N PRO A 57 31.83 -8.63 -0.91
CA PRO A 57 30.53 -8.23 -1.41
C PRO A 57 29.49 -9.34 -1.18
N PRO A 58 28.21 -8.97 -1.01
CA PRO A 58 27.15 -9.96 -0.88
C PRO A 58 26.91 -10.68 -2.21
N ASN A 59 26.26 -11.84 -2.15
CA ASN A 59 25.73 -12.50 -3.34
C ASN A 59 24.51 -11.73 -3.89
N ILE A 60 24.21 -11.83 -5.18
CA ILE A 60 22.98 -11.30 -5.78
C ILE A 60 21.71 -11.78 -5.04
N ASP A 61 21.73 -12.97 -4.44
CA ASP A 61 20.60 -13.51 -3.69
C ASP A 61 20.21 -12.64 -2.50
N PHE A 62 21.18 -11.98 -1.84
CA PHE A 62 20.90 -10.99 -0.80
C PHE A 62 20.09 -9.81 -1.35
N LEU A 63 20.46 -9.28 -2.51
CA LEU A 63 19.72 -8.18 -3.14
C LEU A 63 18.31 -8.62 -3.54
N GLN A 64 18.14 -9.89 -3.91
CA GLN A 64 16.84 -10.47 -4.22
C GLN A 64 16.00 -10.82 -2.99
N SER A 65 16.61 -10.94 -1.80
CA SER A 65 15.89 -11.15 -0.54
C SER A 65 15.43 -9.85 0.13
N LEU A 66 15.82 -8.69 -0.40
CA LEU A 66 15.46 -7.39 0.18
C LEU A 66 13.94 -7.17 0.24
N PRO A 67 13.42 -6.52 1.30
CA PRO A 67 12.00 -6.36 1.49
C PRO A 67 11.36 -5.45 0.45
N LYS A 68 10.12 -5.75 0.08
CA LYS A 68 9.27 -4.82 -0.68
C LYS A 68 8.74 -3.73 0.26
N PRO A 69 8.42 -2.52 -0.26
CA PRO A 69 7.89 -1.46 0.58
C PRO A 69 6.56 -1.85 1.24
N VAL A 70 6.49 -1.70 2.57
CA VAL A 70 5.26 -1.80 3.35
C VAL A 70 4.78 -0.38 3.65
N GLY A 71 3.47 -0.13 3.54
CA GLY A 71 2.91 1.21 3.75
C GLY A 71 3.34 2.26 2.71
N ARG A 72 3.37 3.52 3.14
CA ARG A 72 3.87 4.67 2.37
C ARG A 72 5.17 5.13 3.03
N VAL A 73 6.27 4.99 2.31
CA VAL A 73 7.62 5.35 2.77
C VAL A 73 8.39 5.99 1.62
N TRP A 74 9.36 6.83 1.95
CA TRP A 74 10.42 7.23 1.03
C TRP A 74 11.62 6.32 1.24
N GLY A 75 12.45 6.14 0.22
CA GLY A 75 13.60 5.26 0.39
C GLY A 75 14.41 5.04 -0.87
N VAL A 76 15.53 4.36 -0.68
CA VAL A 76 16.43 3.88 -1.74
C VAL A 76 16.11 2.41 -1.99
N TYR A 77 15.95 2.07 -3.25
CA TYR A 77 15.63 0.73 -3.73
C TYR A 77 16.69 0.21 -4.69
N VAL A 78 16.73 -1.11 -4.83
CA VAL A 78 17.45 -1.81 -5.88
C VAL A 78 16.47 -2.54 -6.79
N ILE A 79 16.74 -2.48 -8.09
CA ILE A 79 16.10 -3.27 -9.13
C ILE A 79 17.12 -4.29 -9.62
N VAL A 80 16.74 -5.57 -9.58
CA VAL A 80 17.55 -6.67 -10.13
C VAL A 80 16.84 -7.17 -11.37
N ILE A 81 17.55 -7.17 -12.51
CA ILE A 81 17.08 -7.79 -13.74
C ILE A 81 18.00 -8.96 -14.11
N LYS A 82 17.41 -10.07 -14.57
CA LYS A 82 18.14 -11.29 -14.93
C LYS A 82 17.83 -11.71 -16.36
N LYS A 83 18.80 -12.38 -16.96
CA LYS A 83 18.68 -13.11 -18.24
C LYS A 83 19.42 -14.43 -18.06
N ILE A 84 18.84 -15.50 -18.61
CA ILE A 84 19.41 -16.86 -18.50
C ILE A 84 20.82 -16.84 -19.12
N HIS A 85 21.79 -17.46 -18.42
CA HIS A 85 23.21 -17.51 -18.79
C HIS A 85 23.93 -16.15 -18.91
N CYS A 86 23.36 -15.07 -18.37
CA CYS A 86 24.03 -13.76 -18.31
C CYS A 86 24.19 -13.30 -16.86
N LYS A 87 25.20 -12.46 -16.59
CA LYS A 87 25.32 -11.79 -15.29
C LYS A 87 24.06 -10.96 -15.00
N PRO A 88 23.54 -10.98 -13.75
CA PRO A 88 22.45 -10.10 -13.35
C PRO A 88 22.89 -8.63 -13.46
N LYS A 89 21.95 -7.75 -13.81
CA LYS A 89 22.18 -6.30 -13.81
C LYS A 89 21.42 -5.66 -12.65
N ILE A 90 22.03 -4.68 -11.99
CA ILE A 90 21.37 -3.93 -10.91
C ILE A 90 21.26 -2.44 -11.23
N TYR A 91 20.15 -1.85 -10.80
CA TYR A 91 19.95 -0.41 -10.79
C TYR A 91 19.55 0.01 -9.37
N ILE A 92 20.21 1.03 -8.84
CA ILE A 92 19.86 1.65 -7.57
C ILE A 92 19.19 2.98 -7.87
N GLY A 93 18.07 3.23 -7.21
CA GLY A 93 17.31 4.46 -7.36
C GLY A 93 16.59 4.83 -6.07
N SER A 94 16.00 6.01 -6.02
CA SER A 94 15.14 6.43 -4.90
C SER A 94 13.72 6.78 -5.32
N GLY A 95 12.82 6.76 -4.35
CA GLY A 95 11.44 7.19 -4.52
C GLY A 95 11.00 8.13 -3.42
N THR A 96 10.71 9.38 -3.80
CA THR A 96 10.35 10.48 -2.87
C THR A 96 9.03 11.17 -3.25
N ASP A 97 8.09 10.37 -3.76
CA ASP A 97 6.73 10.83 -4.08
C ASP A 97 5.96 11.13 -2.79
N ALA A 98 5.46 12.35 -2.64
CA ALA A 98 4.82 12.81 -1.41
C ALA A 98 3.46 12.14 -1.10
N VAL A 99 2.85 11.45 -2.08
CA VAL A 99 1.52 10.84 -1.90
C VAL A 99 1.63 9.32 -1.77
N TYR A 100 2.40 8.72 -2.66
CA TYR A 100 2.47 7.27 -2.84
C TYR A 100 3.81 6.68 -2.41
N GLY A 101 4.81 7.52 -2.11
CA GLY A 101 6.14 7.10 -1.72
C GLY A 101 6.86 6.28 -2.80
N VAL A 102 7.79 5.44 -2.36
CA VAL A 102 8.64 4.62 -3.24
C VAL A 102 7.85 3.63 -4.11
N LYS A 103 6.68 3.19 -3.66
CA LYS A 103 5.80 2.26 -4.42
C LYS A 103 5.43 2.79 -5.79
N HIS A 104 5.20 4.10 -5.91
CA HIS A 104 4.84 4.71 -7.18
C HIS A 104 5.95 4.56 -8.22
N ARG A 105 7.20 4.72 -7.79
CA ARG A 105 8.37 4.52 -8.65
C ARG A 105 8.56 3.05 -8.99
N LEU A 106 8.46 2.14 -8.01
CA LEU A 106 8.64 0.70 -8.24
C LEU A 106 7.64 0.12 -9.25
N LYS A 107 6.38 0.57 -9.19
CA LYS A 107 5.34 0.13 -10.15
C LYS A 107 5.71 0.40 -11.61
N SER A 108 6.54 1.41 -11.87
CA SER A 108 6.98 1.73 -13.24
C SER A 108 7.84 0.64 -13.86
N TYR A 109 8.50 -0.21 -13.05
CA TYR A 109 9.34 -1.31 -13.53
C TYR A 109 8.56 -2.57 -13.91
N GLU A 110 7.29 -2.67 -13.51
CA GLU A 110 6.41 -3.78 -13.93
C GLU A 110 6.03 -3.68 -15.42
N ASN A 111 6.06 -2.47 -15.97
CA ASN A 111 5.85 -2.22 -17.40
C ASN A 111 7.19 -1.95 -18.10
N MET A 112 7.64 -2.89 -18.92
CA MET A 112 8.93 -2.84 -19.62
C MET A 112 9.05 -1.69 -20.62
N GLU A 113 7.94 -1.11 -21.06
CA GLU A 113 7.90 0.01 -22.01
C GLU A 113 7.63 1.36 -21.31
N HIS A 114 7.65 1.39 -19.98
CA HIS A 114 7.29 2.61 -19.26
C HIS A 114 8.29 3.74 -19.55
N ARG A 115 7.77 4.91 -19.96
CA ARG A 115 8.57 6.07 -20.38
C ARG A 115 9.56 6.59 -19.34
N VAL A 116 9.29 6.36 -18.05
CA VAL A 116 10.14 6.83 -16.93
C VAL A 116 11.25 5.86 -16.53
N LEU A 117 11.38 4.71 -17.21
CA LEU A 117 12.43 3.74 -16.95
C LEU A 117 13.82 4.35 -17.18
N PRO A 118 14.81 4.05 -16.32
CA PRO A 118 16.20 4.40 -16.56
C PRO A 118 16.71 3.81 -17.87
N ARG A 119 17.60 4.54 -18.57
CA ARG A 119 18.12 4.19 -19.89
C ARG A 119 18.61 2.74 -19.97
N PHE A 120 19.46 2.31 -19.06
CA PHE A 120 20.08 0.98 -19.12
C PHE A 120 19.20 -0.13 -18.55
N VAL A 121 18.20 0.20 -17.74
CA VAL A 121 17.15 -0.77 -17.37
C VAL A 121 16.25 -1.05 -18.57
N ARG A 122 15.86 0.00 -19.31
CA ARG A 122 15.11 -0.14 -20.58
C ARG A 122 15.91 -0.93 -21.61
N GLN A 123 17.19 -0.60 -21.80
CA GLN A 123 18.09 -1.35 -22.67
C GLN A 123 18.16 -2.82 -22.24
N GLY A 124 18.32 -3.09 -20.95
CA GLY A 124 18.30 -4.47 -20.43
C GLY A 124 17.02 -5.23 -20.82
N TYR A 125 15.84 -4.62 -20.71
CA TYR A 125 14.59 -5.24 -21.15
C TYR A 125 14.56 -5.53 -22.65
N GLN A 126 15.07 -4.60 -23.47
CA GLN A 126 15.22 -4.78 -24.92
C GLN A 126 16.21 -5.92 -25.25
N ASP A 127 17.27 -6.06 -24.46
CA ASP A 127 18.27 -7.13 -24.58
C ASP A 127 17.76 -8.50 -24.06
N GLY A 128 16.51 -8.58 -23.61
CA GLY A 128 15.88 -9.81 -23.14
C GLY A 128 16.01 -10.08 -21.64
N TYR A 129 16.52 -9.14 -20.85
CA TYR A 129 16.45 -9.25 -19.39
C TYR A 129 15.01 -9.08 -18.91
N ARG A 130 14.69 -9.65 -17.74
CA ARG A 130 13.39 -9.51 -17.08
C ARG A 130 13.58 -9.10 -15.63
N LEU A 131 12.58 -8.41 -15.08
CA LEU A 131 12.56 -8.01 -13.68
C LEU A 131 12.57 -9.26 -12.80
N ALA A 132 13.65 -9.43 -12.04
CA ALA A 132 13.80 -10.53 -11.10
C ALA A 132 13.39 -10.11 -9.68
N HIS A 133 13.74 -8.89 -9.26
CA HIS A 133 13.34 -8.35 -7.96
C HIS A 133 13.32 -6.82 -7.91
N SER A 134 12.53 -6.28 -6.99
CA SER A 134 12.55 -4.87 -6.59
C SER A 134 12.44 -4.80 -5.07
N GLY A 135 13.50 -4.35 -4.39
CA GLY A 135 13.59 -4.34 -2.93
C GLY A 135 14.14 -3.03 -2.40
N LEU A 136 13.87 -2.73 -1.12
CA LEU A 136 14.39 -1.55 -0.44
C LEU A 136 15.74 -1.85 0.21
N LEU A 137 16.68 -0.90 0.08
CA LEU A 137 17.94 -0.88 0.83
C LEU A 137 17.74 -0.13 2.16
N CYS A 138 17.09 1.03 2.10
CA CYS A 138 16.72 1.80 3.28
C CYS A 138 15.45 2.60 3.02
N TRP A 139 14.77 3.00 4.09
CA TRP A 139 13.56 3.80 4.00
C TRP A 139 13.32 4.65 5.24
N THR A 140 12.47 5.65 5.08
CA THR A 140 12.01 6.56 6.13
C THR A 140 10.51 6.84 5.93
N PRO A 141 9.75 7.15 6.99
CA PRO A 141 8.39 7.65 6.86
C PRO A 141 8.30 8.87 5.92
N LEU A 142 7.10 9.16 5.41
CA LEU A 142 6.91 10.38 4.63
C LEU A 142 7.24 11.60 5.50
N PRO A 143 8.13 12.50 5.05
CA PRO A 143 8.42 13.71 5.80
C PRO A 143 7.22 14.66 5.80
N SER A 144 7.20 15.57 6.76
CA SER A 144 6.32 16.74 6.72
C SER A 144 6.64 17.59 5.49
N ALA A 145 5.66 18.37 5.02
CA ALA A 145 5.82 19.16 3.81
C ALA A 145 6.95 20.20 3.89
N GLY A 146 7.20 20.76 5.08
CA GLY A 146 8.32 21.67 5.33
C GLY A 146 9.70 21.03 5.13
N LEU A 147 9.82 19.75 5.49
CA LEU A 147 11.07 19.00 5.42
C LEU A 147 11.30 18.31 4.07
N VAL A 148 10.28 18.25 3.20
CA VAL A 148 10.32 17.56 1.91
C VAL A 148 11.58 17.86 1.08
N PRO A 149 12.00 19.12 0.85
CA PRO A 149 13.19 19.41 0.05
C PRO A 149 14.49 18.86 0.67
N ARG A 150 14.65 19.06 1.98
CA ARG A 150 15.85 18.66 2.76
C ARG A 150 15.97 17.15 2.89
N VAL A 151 14.87 16.47 3.21
CA VAL A 151 14.84 15.01 3.31
C VAL A 151 15.03 14.37 1.92
N ARG A 152 14.49 14.96 0.84
CA ARG A 152 14.75 14.48 -0.52
C ARG A 152 16.23 14.59 -0.88
N ALA A 153 16.90 15.69 -0.51
CA ALA A 153 18.34 15.82 -0.70
C ALA A 153 19.10 14.70 0.02
N ARG A 154 18.74 14.38 1.27
CA ARG A 154 19.37 13.29 2.02
C ARG A 154 19.16 11.93 1.34
N ILE A 155 17.95 11.64 0.87
CA ILE A 155 17.65 10.40 0.15
C ILE A 155 18.45 10.27 -1.16
N LEU A 156 18.66 11.37 -1.90
CA LEU A 156 19.49 11.35 -3.12
C LEU A 156 20.98 11.17 -2.80
N ALA A 157 21.46 11.72 -1.68
CA ALA A 157 22.81 11.45 -1.21
C ALA A 157 22.98 9.98 -0.80
N LEU A 158 21.98 9.41 -0.10
CA LEU A 158 21.93 7.98 0.23
C LEU A 158 21.90 7.10 -1.03
N GLU A 159 21.11 7.46 -2.04
CA GLU A 159 21.09 6.78 -3.35
C GLU A 159 22.47 6.80 -4.00
N SER A 160 23.17 7.92 -3.91
CA SER A 160 24.52 8.08 -4.46
C SER A 160 25.53 7.20 -3.74
N ILE A 161 25.55 7.20 -2.40
CA ILE A 161 26.50 6.34 -1.68
C ILE A 161 26.18 4.87 -1.92
N PHE A 162 24.90 4.46 -1.93
CA PHE A 162 24.55 3.07 -2.24
C PHE A 162 24.96 2.68 -3.67
N THR A 163 24.80 3.60 -4.63
CA THR A 163 25.26 3.39 -6.01
C THR A 163 26.77 3.17 -6.07
N CYS A 164 27.56 3.90 -5.27
CA CYS A 164 29.00 3.68 -5.14
C CYS A 164 29.32 2.34 -4.47
N LEU A 165 28.79 2.11 -3.27
CA LEU A 165 29.14 0.93 -2.45
C LEU A 165 28.79 -0.39 -3.16
N PHE A 166 27.68 -0.44 -3.89
CA PHE A 166 27.25 -1.62 -4.64
C PHE A 166 27.71 -1.66 -6.10
N HIS A 167 28.58 -0.75 -6.55
CA HIS A 167 29.06 -0.69 -7.94
C HIS A 167 27.93 -0.72 -8.97
N ALA A 168 26.85 0.01 -8.70
CA ALA A 168 25.65 -0.02 -9.55
C ALA A 168 25.74 0.92 -10.77
N LYS A 169 26.81 1.72 -10.89
CA LYS A 169 27.08 2.67 -11.98
C LYS A 169 28.26 2.21 -12.83
N PHE A 170 28.20 2.47 -14.14
CA PHE A 170 29.35 2.28 -15.04
C PHE A 170 30.55 3.11 -14.59
N LYS A 171 31.75 2.53 -14.63
CA LYS A 171 33.01 3.19 -14.27
C LYS A 171 33.24 4.45 -15.12
N MET A 172 33.67 5.54 -14.49
CA MET A 172 34.03 6.79 -15.15
C MET A 172 35.37 7.31 -14.67
N ILE A 173 35.99 8.22 -15.44
CA ILE A 173 37.25 8.87 -15.07
C ILE A 173 37.15 9.66 -13.75
N THR A 174 35.95 10.12 -13.40
CA THR A 174 35.71 10.91 -12.18
C THR A 174 35.56 10.06 -10.92
N ASP A 175 35.74 8.74 -11.03
CA ASP A 175 35.50 7.83 -9.91
C ASP A 175 36.61 7.92 -8.86
N GLU A 176 37.80 8.40 -9.25
CA GLU A 176 38.94 8.69 -8.38
C GLU A 176 38.56 9.52 -7.14
N TYR A 177 37.58 10.43 -7.26
CA TYR A 177 37.16 11.30 -6.15
C TYR A 177 36.46 10.56 -5.00
N TYR A 178 35.95 9.36 -5.23
CA TYR A 178 35.22 8.60 -4.20
C TYR A 178 35.69 7.16 -4.02
N GLU A 179 36.74 6.73 -4.74
CA GLU A 179 37.29 5.36 -4.64
C GLU A 179 37.64 4.98 -3.19
N HIS A 180 38.16 5.92 -2.40
CA HIS A 180 38.47 5.74 -0.97
C HIS A 180 37.23 5.43 -0.09
N LEU A 181 36.01 5.65 -0.59
CA LEU A 181 34.77 5.35 0.15
C LEU A 181 34.24 3.94 -0.11
N LEU A 182 34.71 3.28 -1.17
CA LEU A 182 34.26 1.96 -1.61
C LEU A 182 34.59 0.88 -0.57
N LEU A 183 33.76 -0.17 -0.54
CA LEU A 183 33.96 -1.31 0.38
C LEU A 183 34.74 -2.45 -0.27
N TRP A 184 34.57 -2.61 -1.58
CA TRP A 184 35.04 -3.74 -2.37
C TRP A 184 35.55 -3.24 -3.71
N GLU A 185 36.42 -4.02 -4.35
CA GLU A 185 36.82 -3.78 -5.74
C GLU A 185 35.68 -4.10 -6.71
N CYS A 186 35.58 -3.34 -7.81
CA CYS A 186 34.48 -3.47 -8.78
C CYS A 186 34.40 -4.87 -9.41
N ASP A 187 35.52 -5.57 -9.59
CA ASP A 187 35.55 -6.88 -10.25
C ASP A 187 35.11 -8.03 -9.32
N THR A 188 34.92 -7.75 -8.03
CA THR A 188 34.53 -8.75 -7.02
C THR A 188 33.02 -8.95 -6.92
N VAL A 189 32.21 -8.03 -7.46
CA VAL A 189 30.74 -8.16 -7.39
C VAL A 189 30.19 -9.12 -8.44
N SER A 190 29.09 -9.79 -8.11
CA SER A 190 28.45 -10.82 -8.95
C SER A 190 27.45 -10.27 -9.98
N TRP A 191 27.42 -8.95 -10.20
CA TRP A 191 26.45 -8.26 -11.06
C TRP A 191 27.10 -7.17 -11.92
N GLU A 192 26.33 -6.68 -12.89
CA GLU A 192 26.68 -5.57 -13.77
C GLU A 192 25.90 -4.29 -13.42
N PRO A 193 26.49 -3.10 -13.64
CA PRO A 193 25.83 -1.82 -13.35
C PRO A 193 24.72 -1.48 -14.35
N SER A 194 23.79 -0.62 -13.93
CA SER A 194 22.76 -0.02 -14.80
C SER A 194 22.43 1.44 -14.47
N CYS A 195 23.15 2.06 -13.53
CA CYS A 195 23.09 3.49 -13.26
C CYS A 195 24.01 4.25 -14.22
N THR A 196 23.57 5.43 -14.66
CA THR A 196 24.32 6.31 -15.58
C THR A 196 25.24 7.27 -14.85
N HIS A 197 24.83 7.78 -13.70
CA HIS A 197 25.55 8.78 -12.92
C HIS A 197 25.17 8.67 -11.44
N LEU A 198 25.85 9.45 -10.59
CA LEU A 198 25.49 9.61 -9.19
C LEU A 198 24.47 10.76 -9.03
N PRO A 199 23.37 10.55 -8.28
CA PRO A 199 22.36 11.58 -8.04
C PRO A 199 22.86 12.88 -7.37
N ILE A 200 24.02 12.88 -6.68
CA ILE A 200 24.66 14.10 -6.15
C ILE A 200 25.00 15.14 -7.23
N LYS A 201 25.01 14.72 -8.51
CA LYS A 201 25.20 15.62 -9.67
C LYS A 201 23.89 16.27 -10.13
N GLU A 202 22.74 15.72 -9.70
CA GLU A 202 21.42 16.16 -10.14
C GLU A 202 20.98 17.46 -9.45
N LYS A 203 20.04 18.16 -10.09
CA LYS A 203 19.38 19.31 -9.49
C LYS A 203 18.38 18.84 -8.43
N LEU A 204 18.51 19.36 -7.21
CA LEU A 204 17.55 19.10 -6.14
C LEU A 204 16.18 19.70 -6.46
N VAL A 205 15.13 18.88 -6.28
CA VAL A 205 13.73 19.28 -6.49
C VAL A 205 13.11 19.73 -5.17
N GLY A 206 12.75 21.01 -5.10
CA GLY A 206 12.10 21.62 -3.94
C GLY A 206 12.37 23.13 -3.90
N ASP A 207 11.61 23.85 -3.09
CA ASP A 207 11.89 25.27 -2.82
C ASP A 207 12.68 25.38 -1.53
N PHE A 208 13.98 25.62 -1.66
CA PHE A 208 14.92 25.73 -0.53
C PHE A 208 14.99 27.15 0.03
N LYS A 209 14.34 28.13 -0.62
CA LYS A 209 14.34 29.54 -0.16
C LYS A 209 13.25 29.82 0.86
N LEU A 210 12.21 28.98 0.89
CA LEU A 210 11.09 29.10 1.81
C LEU A 210 11.40 28.41 3.14
N THR A 211 10.81 28.93 4.21
CA THR A 211 10.85 28.27 5.52
C THR A 211 10.00 27.01 5.53
N GLU A 212 10.19 26.17 6.54
CA GLU A 212 9.41 24.93 6.68
C GLU A 212 7.93 25.24 6.88
N GLU A 213 7.60 26.27 7.65
CA GLU A 213 6.24 26.72 7.91
C GLU A 213 5.57 27.26 6.63
N GLU A 214 6.31 28.03 5.82
CA GLU A 214 5.81 28.54 4.54
C GLU A 214 5.48 27.40 3.57
N LEU A 215 6.34 26.37 3.52
CA LEU A 215 6.13 25.17 2.73
C LEU A 215 4.89 24.39 3.20
N GLU A 216 4.70 24.22 4.51
CA GLU A 216 3.49 23.62 5.08
C GLU A 216 2.22 24.38 4.67
N ILE A 217 2.24 25.72 4.78
CA ILE A 217 1.12 26.58 4.38
C ILE A 217 0.82 26.42 2.88
N ILE A 218 1.85 26.38 2.03
CA ILE A 218 1.69 26.20 0.59
C ILE A 218 1.07 24.85 0.29
N VAL A 219 1.56 23.78 0.90
CA VAL A 219 1.03 22.43 0.67
C VAL A 219 -0.41 22.33 1.15
N ALA A 220 -0.76 22.89 2.31
CA ALA A 220 -2.14 22.95 2.80
C ALA A 220 -3.07 23.67 1.80
N LYS A 221 -2.65 24.83 1.28
CA LYS A 221 -3.37 25.57 0.22
C LYS A 221 -3.49 24.76 -1.07
N GLN A 222 -2.46 24.01 -1.45
CA GLN A 222 -2.52 23.12 -2.62
C GLN A 222 -3.51 21.97 -2.42
N VAL A 223 -3.57 21.37 -1.23
CA VAL A 223 -4.55 20.31 -0.91
C VAL A 223 -5.97 20.85 -1.02
N GLN A 224 -6.24 22.02 -0.44
CA GLN A 224 -7.54 22.69 -0.56
C GLN A 224 -7.91 22.96 -2.02
N ARG A 225 -7.00 23.58 -2.80
CA ARG A 225 -7.23 23.85 -4.23
C ARG A 225 -7.50 22.58 -5.05
N ARG A 226 -6.81 21.47 -4.74
CA ARG A 226 -7.05 20.17 -5.41
C ARG A 226 -8.43 19.62 -5.04
N ALA A 227 -8.83 19.71 -3.78
CA ALA A 227 -10.15 19.28 -3.32
C ALA A 227 -11.27 20.11 -3.99
N ASP A 228 -11.11 21.43 -4.05
CA ASP A 228 -12.06 22.34 -4.72
C ASP A 228 -12.16 22.06 -6.21
N ARG A 229 -11.02 21.88 -6.89
CA ARG A 229 -10.99 21.52 -8.30
C ARG A 229 -11.69 20.18 -8.54
N SER A 230 -11.44 19.18 -7.70
CA SER A 230 -12.09 17.88 -7.79
C SER A 230 -13.61 17.99 -7.58
N LYS A 231 -14.04 18.79 -6.61
CA LYS A 231 -15.46 19.08 -6.35
C LYS A 231 -16.12 19.75 -7.56
N ARG A 232 -15.57 20.86 -8.05
CA ARG A 232 -16.09 21.57 -9.24
C ARG A 232 -16.14 20.69 -10.48
N HIS A 233 -15.13 19.84 -10.67
CA HIS A 233 -15.12 18.89 -11.77
C HIS A 233 -16.26 17.87 -11.64
N ARG A 234 -16.47 17.29 -10.45
CA ARG A 234 -17.60 16.38 -10.21
C ARG A 234 -18.95 17.06 -10.42
N GLU A 235 -19.11 18.29 -9.96
CA GLU A 235 -20.33 19.09 -10.17
C GLU A 235 -20.56 19.36 -11.66
N THR A 236 -19.52 19.77 -12.40
CA THR A 236 -19.60 20.01 -13.84
C THR A 236 -20.00 18.74 -14.59
N VAL A 237 -19.34 17.62 -14.28
CA VAL A 237 -19.63 16.33 -14.93
C VAL A 237 -21.05 15.85 -14.58
N ARG A 238 -21.51 16.06 -13.35
CA ARG A 238 -22.86 15.73 -12.90
C ARG A 238 -23.92 16.59 -13.58
N ASN A 239 -23.66 17.89 -13.75
CA ASN A 239 -24.61 18.84 -14.33
C ASN A 239 -24.73 18.69 -15.86
N LYS A 240 -23.68 18.20 -16.53
CA LYS A 240 -23.73 17.91 -17.98
C LYS A 240 -24.70 16.79 -18.32
N ASP A 241 -24.69 15.73 -17.52
CA ASP A 241 -25.54 14.57 -17.70
C ASP A 241 -25.70 13.85 -16.36
N ILE A 242 -26.83 14.10 -15.71
CA ILE A 242 -27.13 13.56 -14.38
C ILE A 242 -27.33 12.04 -14.44
N ASP A 243 -27.97 11.54 -15.49
CA ASP A 243 -28.32 10.12 -15.60
C ASP A 243 -27.09 9.27 -15.89
N ALA A 244 -26.22 9.69 -16.82
CA ALA A 244 -24.95 9.02 -17.08
C ALA A 244 -24.00 9.11 -15.88
N TYR A 245 -24.05 10.19 -15.10
CA TYR A 245 -23.28 10.28 -13.85
C TYR A 245 -23.77 9.27 -12.81
N LEU A 246 -25.08 9.21 -12.55
CA LEU A 246 -25.67 8.28 -11.58
C LEU A 246 -25.50 6.81 -12.01
N ALA A 247 -25.61 6.52 -13.31
CA ALA A 247 -25.36 5.19 -13.86
C ALA A 247 -23.90 4.75 -13.61
N ARG A 248 -22.92 5.62 -13.90
CA ARG A 248 -21.50 5.33 -13.61
C ARG A 248 -21.22 5.16 -12.12
N ASP A 249 -21.79 6.02 -11.28
CA ASP A 249 -21.64 5.91 -9.82
C ASP A 249 -22.21 4.59 -9.30
N ARG A 250 -23.37 4.15 -9.81
CA ARG A 250 -23.95 2.83 -9.48
C ARG A 250 -23.05 1.68 -9.89
N ILE A 251 -22.49 1.72 -11.10
CA ILE A 251 -21.54 0.69 -11.59
C ILE A 251 -20.31 0.63 -10.68
N MET A 252 -19.72 1.79 -10.36
CA MET A 252 -18.54 1.85 -9.48
C MET A 252 -18.83 1.34 -8.06
N LYS A 253 -19.96 1.73 -7.46
CA LYS A 253 -20.39 1.25 -6.15
C LYS A 253 -20.62 -0.26 -6.13
N ASN A 254 -21.27 -0.80 -7.16
CA ASN A 254 -21.51 -2.24 -7.27
C ASN A 254 -20.19 -3.01 -7.44
N ALA A 255 -19.28 -2.53 -8.30
CA ALA A 255 -17.96 -3.13 -8.47
C ALA A 255 -17.14 -3.09 -7.17
N TRP A 256 -17.19 -1.99 -6.43
CA TRP A 256 -16.53 -1.87 -5.13
C TRP A 256 -17.14 -2.83 -4.09
N ALA A 257 -18.47 -2.90 -4.01
CA ALA A 257 -19.19 -3.78 -3.09
C ALA A 257 -18.90 -5.26 -3.37
N ALA A 258 -18.79 -5.64 -4.65
CA ALA A 258 -18.42 -7.00 -5.05
C ALA A 258 -17.00 -7.37 -4.56
N LYS A 259 -16.04 -6.43 -4.67
CA LYS A 259 -14.66 -6.62 -4.20
C LYS A 259 -14.50 -6.55 -2.68
N ASN A 260 -15.40 -5.87 -1.97
CA ASN A 260 -15.29 -5.56 -0.53
C ASN A 260 -16.49 -6.09 0.26
N ARG A 261 -16.91 -7.33 -0.02
CA ARG A 261 -18.15 -7.90 0.52
C ARG A 261 -18.20 -7.96 2.04
N ASP A 262 -17.08 -8.26 2.68
CA ASP A 262 -17.00 -8.33 4.15
C ASP A 262 -17.21 -6.95 4.78
N LYS A 263 -16.61 -5.92 4.20
CA LYS A 263 -16.79 -4.54 4.67
C LYS A 263 -18.23 -4.06 4.49
N VAL A 264 -18.88 -4.45 3.40
CA VAL A 264 -20.31 -4.17 3.18
C VAL A 264 -21.15 -4.87 4.24
N ASN A 265 -20.88 -6.14 4.53
CA ASN A 265 -21.61 -6.91 5.54
C ASN A 265 -21.41 -6.34 6.95
N GLN A 266 -20.18 -5.97 7.31
CA GLN A 266 -19.87 -5.32 8.59
C GLN A 266 -20.60 -3.98 8.72
N THR A 267 -20.62 -3.17 7.66
CA THR A 267 -21.35 -1.90 7.64
C THR A 267 -22.85 -2.13 7.82
N ALA A 268 -23.43 -3.08 7.10
CA ALA A 268 -24.83 -3.43 7.21
C ALA A 268 -25.20 -3.98 8.60
N ALA A 269 -24.33 -4.77 9.22
CA ALA A 269 -24.51 -5.25 10.58
C ALA A 269 -24.49 -4.08 11.59
N LYS A 270 -23.54 -3.16 11.47
CA LYS A 270 -23.46 -1.95 12.30
C LYS A 270 -24.72 -1.09 12.17
N VAL A 271 -25.20 -0.85 10.94
CA VAL A 271 -26.42 -0.06 10.70
C VAL A 271 -27.64 -0.71 11.36
N ARG A 272 -27.79 -2.03 11.24
CA ARG A 272 -28.89 -2.77 11.89
C ARG A 272 -28.78 -2.76 13.41
N GLY A 273 -27.57 -2.96 13.96
CA GLY A 273 -27.32 -2.86 15.40
C GLY A 273 -27.70 -1.49 15.95
N ASN A 274 -27.28 -0.42 15.27
CA ASN A 274 -27.63 0.95 15.64
C ASN A 274 -29.15 1.20 15.57
N ALA A 275 -29.83 0.67 14.55
CA ALA A 275 -31.29 0.81 14.42
C ALA A 275 -32.02 0.13 15.60
N LEU A 276 -31.55 -1.07 15.99
CA LEU A 276 -32.10 -1.79 17.13
C LEU A 276 -31.87 -1.06 18.45
N SER A 277 -30.63 -0.62 18.71
CA SER A 277 -30.25 0.02 19.98
C SER A 277 -30.89 1.40 20.17
N SER A 278 -31.17 2.11 19.08
CA SER A 278 -31.85 3.41 19.11
C SER A 278 -33.37 3.29 19.03
N ASN A 279 -33.92 2.06 19.02
CA ASN A 279 -35.35 1.81 18.82
C ASN A 279 -35.94 2.56 17.61
N ARG A 280 -35.14 2.70 16.54
CA ARG A 280 -35.50 3.53 15.40
C ARG A 280 -36.75 3.02 14.66
N PHE A 281 -36.96 1.70 14.68
CA PHE A 281 -38.10 1.05 14.04
C PHE A 281 -38.79 0.14 15.05
N SER A 282 -39.47 0.71 16.03
CA SER A 282 -40.20 -0.04 17.06
C SER A 282 -41.66 -0.28 16.67
N CYS A 283 -42.23 -1.37 17.19
CA CYS A 283 -43.67 -1.58 17.26
C CYS A 283 -44.12 -1.41 18.70
N ASP A 284 -45.02 -0.48 18.96
CA ASP A 284 -45.46 -0.16 20.33
C ASP A 284 -46.42 -1.21 20.90
N VAL A 285 -47.22 -1.88 20.06
CA VAL A 285 -48.13 -2.95 20.51
C VAL A 285 -47.34 -4.19 20.93
N CYS A 286 -46.34 -4.56 20.15
CA CYS A 286 -45.52 -5.75 20.41
C CYS A 286 -44.25 -5.45 21.22
N GLN A 287 -44.02 -4.18 21.60
CA GLN A 287 -42.87 -3.69 22.37
C GLN A 287 -41.52 -4.24 21.87
N MET A 288 -41.35 -4.24 20.55
CA MET A 288 -40.14 -4.79 19.92
C MET A 288 -39.52 -3.84 18.92
N SER A 289 -38.20 -3.79 18.94
CA SER A 289 -37.38 -3.02 18.01
C SER A 289 -36.97 -3.90 16.83
N LEU A 290 -37.09 -3.36 15.62
CA LEU A 290 -36.81 -4.07 14.38
C LEU A 290 -35.62 -3.43 13.65
N GLN A 291 -34.92 -4.27 12.88
CA GLN A 291 -33.63 -3.91 12.27
C GLN A 291 -33.73 -2.97 11.06
N SER A 292 -34.95 -2.68 10.56
CA SER A 292 -35.20 -1.82 9.40
C SER A 292 -36.69 -1.49 9.26
N GLN A 293 -37.03 -0.42 8.55
CA GLN A 293 -38.42 -0.07 8.21
C GLN A 293 -39.18 -1.21 7.53
N ILE A 294 -38.59 -1.86 6.51
CA ILE A 294 -39.22 -2.98 5.79
C ILE A 294 -39.56 -4.14 6.73
N ALA A 295 -38.73 -4.37 7.76
CA ALA A 295 -39.00 -5.41 8.75
C ALA A 295 -40.20 -5.03 9.65
N LEU A 296 -40.33 -3.75 9.99
CA LEU A 296 -41.49 -3.22 10.69
C LEU A 296 -42.76 -3.31 9.83
N ASP A 297 -42.72 -2.84 8.58
CA ASP A 297 -43.86 -2.91 7.67
C ASP A 297 -44.35 -4.35 7.51
N LYS A 298 -43.42 -5.30 7.33
CA LYS A 298 -43.75 -6.74 7.28
C LYS A 298 -44.30 -7.27 8.59
N HIS A 299 -43.74 -6.85 9.73
CA HIS A 299 -44.22 -7.25 11.04
C HIS A 299 -45.68 -6.83 11.26
N LEU A 300 -46.01 -5.59 10.90
CA LEU A 300 -47.36 -5.04 11.03
C LEU A 300 -48.40 -5.79 10.19
N LEU A 301 -47.98 -6.41 9.08
CA LEU A 301 -48.84 -7.22 8.22
C LEU A 301 -48.99 -8.69 8.67
N THR A 302 -48.32 -9.11 9.75
CA THR A 302 -48.43 -10.49 10.23
C THR A 302 -49.71 -10.73 11.03
N GLN A 303 -50.32 -11.91 10.87
CA GLN A 303 -51.44 -12.34 11.71
C GLN A 303 -51.09 -12.25 13.20
N SER A 304 -49.86 -12.61 13.56
CA SER A 304 -49.35 -12.48 14.93
C SER A 304 -49.41 -11.05 15.47
N HIS A 305 -49.21 -10.03 14.65
CA HIS A 305 -49.34 -8.64 15.08
C HIS A 305 -50.82 -8.27 15.21
N ALA A 306 -51.66 -8.66 14.24
CA ALA A 306 -53.10 -8.47 14.29
C ALA A 306 -53.73 -9.11 15.56
N ASP A 307 -53.30 -10.31 15.92
CA ASP A 307 -53.75 -11.01 17.13
C ASP A 307 -53.34 -10.25 18.40
N SER A 308 -52.11 -9.71 18.43
CA SER A 308 -51.63 -8.87 19.54
C SER A 308 -52.39 -7.54 19.64
N VAL A 309 -52.76 -6.93 18.50
CA VAL A 309 -53.63 -5.74 18.46
C VAL A 309 -55.04 -6.07 18.98
N ALA A 310 -55.57 -7.24 18.65
CA ALA A 310 -56.87 -7.73 19.08
C ALA A 310 -56.89 -8.23 20.54
N GLY A 311 -55.76 -8.19 21.25
CA GLY A 311 -55.64 -8.67 22.64
C GLY A 311 -55.76 -10.18 22.79
N ILE A 312 -55.57 -10.95 21.71
CA ILE A 312 -55.63 -12.41 21.73
C ILE A 312 -54.36 -12.94 22.40
N GLU A 313 -54.51 -13.59 23.55
CA GLU A 313 -53.39 -14.30 24.18
C GLU A 313 -52.93 -15.45 23.30
N LYS A 314 -51.63 -15.47 22.99
CA LYS A 314 -51.03 -16.58 22.25
C LYS A 314 -50.98 -17.81 23.17
N PRO A 315 -51.42 -18.98 22.71
CA PRO A 315 -51.31 -20.20 23.49
C PRO A 315 -49.83 -20.48 23.81
N GLU A 316 -49.57 -20.96 25.03
CA GLU A 316 -48.23 -21.40 25.41
C GLU A 316 -47.71 -22.43 24.40
N MET A 317 -46.41 -22.34 24.06
CA MET A 317 -45.80 -23.29 23.16
C MET A 317 -45.91 -24.70 23.74
N SER A 318 -46.48 -25.62 22.97
CA SER A 318 -46.57 -27.02 23.40
C SER A 318 -45.18 -27.61 23.69
N GLN A 319 -45.10 -28.52 24.67
CA GLN A 319 -43.85 -29.21 25.01
C GLN A 319 -43.22 -29.90 23.79
N TYR A 320 -44.05 -30.43 22.89
CA TYR A 320 -43.61 -30.97 21.60
C TYR A 320 -42.87 -29.92 20.74
N SER A 321 -43.40 -28.69 20.66
CA SER A 321 -42.80 -27.60 19.89
C SER A 321 -41.47 -27.14 20.49
N ILE A 322 -41.38 -27.10 21.82
CA ILE A 322 -40.15 -26.80 22.56
C ILE A 322 -39.10 -27.88 22.30
N ASN A 323 -39.45 -29.16 22.50
CA ASN A 323 -38.56 -30.28 22.25
C ASN A 323 -38.05 -30.29 20.81
N ARG A 324 -38.93 -30.02 19.83
CA ARG A 324 -38.56 -29.95 18.41
C ARG A 324 -37.59 -28.80 18.12
N LYS A 325 -37.73 -27.65 18.78
CA LYS A 325 -36.76 -26.54 18.69
C LYS A 325 -35.41 -26.95 19.29
N THR A 326 -35.41 -27.59 20.45
CA THR A 326 -34.19 -28.07 21.13
C THR A 326 -33.44 -29.09 20.28
N ILE A 327 -34.14 -30.09 19.73
CA ILE A 327 -33.55 -31.11 18.83
C ILE A 327 -32.88 -30.43 17.62
N ARG A 328 -33.57 -29.49 16.97
CA ARG A 328 -33.01 -28.75 15.81
C ARG A 328 -31.80 -27.91 16.17
N ALA A 329 -31.82 -27.26 17.33
CA ALA A 329 -30.68 -26.50 17.84
C ALA A 329 -29.47 -27.42 18.10
N ASN A 330 -29.70 -28.57 18.71
CA ASN A 330 -28.66 -29.58 18.99
C ASN A 330 -28.09 -30.17 17.69
N ALA A 331 -28.92 -30.52 16.71
CA ALA A 331 -28.47 -31.00 15.39
C ALA A 331 -27.57 -29.97 14.68
N LYS A 332 -27.91 -28.69 14.78
CA LYS A 332 -27.09 -27.60 14.22
C LYS A 332 -25.77 -27.39 14.97
N ALA A 333 -25.80 -27.46 16.30
CA ALA A 333 -24.62 -27.27 17.15
C ALA A 333 -23.63 -28.44 17.05
N SER A 334 -24.14 -29.67 17.00
CA SER A 334 -23.34 -30.89 16.81
C SER A 334 -22.79 -31.04 15.38
N GLY A 335 -23.34 -30.29 14.41
CA GLY A 335 -22.93 -30.39 13.02
C GLY A 335 -23.43 -31.65 12.31
N GLU A 336 -24.46 -32.31 12.86
CA GLU A 336 -25.08 -33.54 12.34
C GLU A 336 -25.45 -33.43 10.84
N HIS A 337 -25.95 -32.25 10.44
CA HIS A 337 -26.23 -31.94 9.04
C HIS A 337 -25.29 -30.81 8.58
N SER A 338 -24.03 -31.14 8.28
CA SER A 338 -23.03 -30.17 7.86
C SER A 338 -22.61 -30.34 6.40
N CYS A 339 -22.19 -29.23 5.81
CA CYS A 339 -21.62 -29.17 4.47
C CYS A 339 -20.12 -28.91 4.56
N ASN A 340 -19.31 -29.90 4.19
CA ASN A 340 -17.84 -29.83 4.28
C ASN A 340 -17.24 -28.76 3.37
N THR A 341 -17.76 -28.61 2.14
CA THR A 341 -17.27 -27.61 1.16
C THR A 341 -17.48 -26.18 1.63
N CYS A 342 -18.55 -25.91 2.38
CA CYS A 342 -18.88 -24.56 2.86
C CYS A 342 -18.60 -24.36 4.36
N ASN A 343 -18.20 -25.41 5.07
CA ASN A 343 -18.08 -25.48 6.52
C ASN A 343 -19.29 -24.85 7.26
N LYS A 344 -20.50 -25.31 6.89
CA LYS A 344 -21.77 -24.81 7.46
C LYS A 344 -22.62 -25.93 8.02
N SER A 345 -23.13 -25.75 9.23
CA SER A 345 -24.06 -26.67 9.89
C SER A 345 -25.51 -26.20 9.79
N PHE A 346 -26.41 -27.15 9.54
CA PHE A 346 -27.84 -26.94 9.35
C PHE A 346 -28.64 -27.64 10.45
N ASP A 347 -29.86 -27.17 10.69
CA ASP A 347 -30.75 -27.68 11.74
C ASP A 347 -31.59 -28.90 11.31
N THR A 348 -31.61 -29.21 10.01
CA THR A 348 -32.35 -30.32 9.42
C THR A 348 -31.66 -30.79 8.13
N ASN A 349 -31.78 -32.08 7.82
CA ASN A 349 -31.24 -32.65 6.59
C ASN A 349 -31.84 -32.00 5.32
N TRP A 350 -33.13 -31.64 5.36
CA TRP A 350 -33.77 -30.92 4.27
C TRP A 350 -33.12 -29.56 3.98
N ALA A 351 -32.73 -28.82 5.02
CA ALA A 351 -32.05 -27.53 4.86
C ALA A 351 -30.66 -27.69 4.24
N LEU A 352 -29.93 -28.75 4.59
CA LEU A 352 -28.66 -29.13 3.97
C LEU A 352 -28.85 -29.47 2.48
N ASN A 353 -29.81 -30.34 2.15
CA ASN A 353 -30.09 -30.71 0.75
C ASN A 353 -30.47 -29.50 -0.10
N ARG A 354 -31.30 -28.60 0.44
CA ARG A 354 -31.64 -27.35 -0.22
C ARG A 354 -30.42 -26.45 -0.42
N HIS A 355 -29.52 -26.37 0.57
CA HIS A 355 -28.25 -25.64 0.43
C HIS A 355 -27.42 -26.18 -0.74
N ASN A 356 -27.25 -27.51 -0.80
CA ASN A 356 -26.47 -28.19 -1.83
C ASN A 356 -27.06 -27.98 -3.23
N ALA A 357 -28.39 -27.86 -3.34
CA ALA A 357 -29.07 -27.59 -4.60
C ALA A 357 -28.89 -26.14 -5.12
N THR A 358 -28.40 -25.20 -4.30
CA THR A 358 -28.30 -23.78 -4.70
C THR A 358 -27.20 -23.54 -5.75
N PRO A 359 -27.42 -22.64 -6.74
CA PRO A 359 -26.40 -22.26 -7.71
C PRO A 359 -25.11 -21.71 -7.08
N SER A 360 -25.22 -21.08 -5.91
CA SER A 360 -24.08 -20.55 -5.15
C SER A 360 -23.20 -21.65 -4.56
N HIS A 361 -23.80 -22.74 -4.06
CA HIS A 361 -23.06 -23.89 -3.58
C HIS A 361 -22.38 -24.65 -4.74
N LYS A 362 -23.09 -24.85 -5.86
CA LYS A 362 -22.54 -25.48 -7.07
C LYS A 362 -21.28 -24.76 -7.59
N LYS A 363 -21.32 -23.41 -7.68
CA LYS A 363 -20.13 -22.62 -8.05
C LYS A 363 -18.95 -22.78 -7.12
N LYS A 364 -19.20 -23.02 -5.81
CA LYS A 364 -18.12 -23.27 -4.85
C LYS A 364 -17.48 -24.64 -5.03
N LEU A 365 -18.26 -25.65 -5.42
CA LEU A 365 -17.73 -26.97 -5.77
C LEU A 365 -16.82 -26.91 -7.01
N GLU A 366 -17.12 -26.04 -7.98
CA GLU A 366 -16.32 -25.84 -9.20
C GLU A 366 -15.03 -25.02 -8.97
N SER A 367 -14.89 -24.39 -7.80
CA SER A 367 -13.75 -23.51 -7.45
C SER A 367 -12.77 -24.14 -6.46
N VAL A 368 -13.04 -25.35 -5.99
CA VAL A 368 -12.16 -26.21 -5.18
C VAL A 368 -11.58 -27.25 -6.12
#